data_AF-A0A1F8TN68-F1
#
_entry.id   AF-A0A1F8TN68-F1
#
_cell.length_a   1.000
_cell.length_b   1.000
_cell.length_c   1.000
_cell.angle_alpha   90.00
_cell.angle_beta   90.00
_cell.angle_gamma   90.00
#
_symmetry.space_group_name_H-M   'P 1'
#
loop_
_entity.id
_entity.type
_entity.pdbx_description
1 polymer ?
#
loop_
_entity_poly.entity_id
_entity_poly.type
_entity_poly.pdbx_seq_one_letter_code
_entity_poly.pdbx_strand_id
1 'polypeptide(L)'
;MTIAAAAVVAMAAAASATASGGDPAAAAGFVTTASPAPSAVPGGLAAPRDMTAVGGIEFARLAGVADLHVESSIVAADAELIAAQIADDVQSVEREFGMSFAAPPGIYVFSMTKSYARGMTTVFGYPARTADWIAENSVAFFEPPLGLIAVNWEAVGDRRPVAAFRHELTHLLTLRACAPRCDLVPAWLNEGQGRLAEAYVQGADWRLTRVRYETSSMAQTGTLLPLSGLVTQGAWNSLTGWAGYYKYQQAARVTELLREDVGGDAPIARVYERIRRGDTIARAYEALAGRSFASFVEGLPQRLRAGSAEPGIVTLPVTPNGPGASYLLYGLTPLATVSVRVSGEAEMTDLVEVSPYGAVFEPLAGGLPRGTYRITVVDGETVLTASVVKTSGRAGPY
;
A
#
# COMPACT_ATOMS: atom_id res chain seq x y z
N MET A 1 -12.73 3.72 25.20
CA MET A 1 -12.56 2.72 24.13
C MET A 1 -11.40 3.20 23.27
N THR A 2 -10.29 2.47 23.29
CA THR A 2 -9.03 2.78 22.61
C THR A 2 -9.24 2.65 21.10
N ILE A 3 -8.76 3.61 20.30
CA ILE A 3 -8.38 3.26 18.92
C ILE A 3 -7.33 2.17 19.11
N ALA A 4 -7.66 0.94 18.74
CA ALA A 4 -6.71 -0.15 18.76
C ALA A 4 -5.76 0.03 17.58
N ALA A 5 -4.49 -0.30 17.79
CA ALA A 5 -3.42 -0.05 16.83
C ALA A 5 -3.72 -0.60 15.43
N ALA A 6 -3.33 0.18 14.42
CA ALA A 6 -3.42 -0.18 13.03
C ALA A 6 -2.07 -0.75 12.57
N ALA A 7 -2.13 -1.78 11.74
CA ALA A 7 -0.99 -2.55 11.29
C ALA A 7 -1.04 -2.67 9.77
N VAL A 8 -0.05 -2.13 9.06
CA VAL A 8 0.10 -2.36 7.62
C VAL A 8 0.59 -3.79 7.38
N VAL A 9 -0.31 -4.68 7.01
CA VAL A 9 0.02 -6.07 6.69
C VAL A 9 0.77 -6.17 5.36
N ALA A 10 1.97 -6.76 5.35
CA ALA A 10 2.58 -7.22 4.12
C ALA A 10 1.92 -8.50 3.63
N MET A 11 1.63 -8.56 2.34
CA MET A 11 1.39 -9.83 1.67
C MET A 11 2.45 -10.07 0.62
N ALA A 12 3.11 -11.23 0.71
CA ALA A 12 3.95 -11.78 -0.33
C ALA A 12 3.05 -12.21 -1.49
N ALA A 13 3.42 -11.85 -2.72
CA ALA A 13 2.92 -12.52 -3.90
C ALA A 13 3.41 -13.98 -3.87
N ALA A 14 2.51 -14.94 -4.10
CA ALA A 14 2.89 -16.34 -4.22
C ALA A 14 3.67 -16.53 -5.53
N ALA A 15 4.99 -16.44 -5.48
CA ALA A 15 5.85 -16.69 -6.63
C ALA A 15 6.30 -18.16 -6.65
N SER A 16 5.82 -18.92 -7.63
CA SER A 16 6.33 -20.25 -7.98
C SER A 16 7.75 -20.12 -8.53
N ALA A 17 8.72 -20.77 -7.88
CA ALA A 17 10.13 -20.75 -8.29
C ALA A 17 10.43 -21.83 -9.34
N THR A 18 11.05 -21.46 -10.45
CA THR A 18 11.83 -22.39 -11.29
C THR A 18 13.20 -21.80 -11.59
N ALA A 19 14.24 -22.56 -11.24
CA ALA A 19 15.64 -22.25 -11.41
C ALA A 19 16.10 -22.41 -12.86
N SER A 20 17.04 -21.56 -13.31
CA SER A 20 17.84 -21.79 -14.52
C SER A 20 19.30 -21.50 -14.23
N GLY A 21 20.17 -22.48 -14.46
CA GLY A 21 21.63 -22.32 -14.48
C GLY A 21 22.17 -22.20 -15.89
N GLY A 22 23.34 -21.58 -16.03
CA GLY A 22 24.27 -21.77 -17.15
C GLY A 22 24.59 -20.52 -17.99
N ASP A 23 25.69 -19.85 -17.62
CA ASP A 23 26.50 -18.88 -18.40
C ASP A 23 27.41 -19.64 -19.43
N PRO A 24 28.29 -18.98 -20.23
CA PRO A 24 28.15 -17.80 -21.10
C PRO A 24 28.83 -18.00 -22.50
N ALA A 25 28.67 -17.08 -23.47
CA ALA A 25 29.73 -16.69 -24.44
C ALA A 25 29.34 -15.58 -25.44
N ALA A 26 30.15 -14.51 -25.45
CA ALA A 26 30.72 -13.69 -26.56
C ALA A 26 29.97 -13.52 -27.91
N ALA A 27 30.06 -12.43 -28.67
CA ALA A 27 30.57 -11.05 -28.60
C ALA A 27 30.29 -10.44 -29.99
N ALA A 28 29.89 -9.16 -30.09
CA ALA A 28 30.20 -8.31 -31.27
C ALA A 28 29.79 -6.83 -31.07
N GLY A 29 30.84 -6.01 -30.88
CA GLY A 29 31.03 -4.62 -31.30
C GLY A 29 29.84 -3.67 -31.46
N PHE A 30 29.75 -2.67 -30.58
CA PHE A 30 29.34 -1.32 -30.95
C PHE A 30 30.28 -0.28 -30.33
N VAL A 31 30.54 0.76 -31.12
CA VAL A 31 31.52 1.83 -30.95
C VAL A 31 31.29 2.59 -29.63
N THR A 32 32.31 2.57 -28.77
CA THR A 32 32.38 3.36 -27.52
C THR A 32 32.55 4.84 -27.85
N THR A 33 31.51 5.64 -27.62
CA THR A 33 31.70 7.07 -27.34
C THR A 33 32.17 7.19 -25.90
N ALA A 34 33.33 7.81 -25.70
CA ALA A 34 33.94 7.98 -24.38
C ALA A 34 32.96 8.72 -23.45
N SER A 35 32.47 8.02 -22.43
CA SER A 35 31.82 8.67 -21.28
C SER A 35 32.88 9.48 -20.53
N PRO A 36 32.56 10.70 -20.04
CA PRO A 36 33.48 11.43 -19.19
C PRO A 36 33.78 10.57 -17.96
N ALA A 37 35.06 10.50 -17.59
CA ALA A 37 35.53 9.78 -16.42
C ALA A 37 34.69 10.17 -15.18
N PRO A 38 34.38 9.22 -14.27
CA PRO A 38 33.71 9.57 -13.04
C PRO A 38 34.61 10.55 -12.29
N SER A 39 34.19 11.80 -12.17
CA SER A 39 34.77 12.69 -11.19
C SER A 39 34.54 12.03 -9.84
N ALA A 40 35.62 11.58 -9.20
CA ALA A 40 35.59 11.17 -7.81
C ALA A 40 35.02 12.36 -7.02
N VAL A 41 33.76 12.26 -6.63
CA VAL A 41 33.20 13.15 -5.62
C VAL A 41 34.06 12.91 -4.38
N PRO A 42 34.72 13.95 -3.82
CA PRO A 42 35.42 13.78 -2.57
C PRO A 42 34.42 13.17 -1.59
N GLY A 43 34.77 12.03 -0.99
CA GLY A 43 34.01 11.45 0.09
C GLY A 43 33.97 12.46 1.23
N GLY A 44 32.98 13.34 1.19
CA GLY A 44 32.63 14.18 2.31
C GLY A 44 32.32 13.22 3.44
N LEU A 45 33.09 13.30 4.52
CA LEU A 45 32.73 12.66 5.78
C LEU A 45 31.29 13.11 6.05
N ALA A 46 30.35 12.16 5.99
CA ALA A 46 28.96 12.43 6.33
C ALA A 46 28.97 13.12 7.70
N ALA A 47 28.22 14.23 7.82
CA ALA A 47 28.15 14.95 9.08
C ALA A 47 27.82 13.95 10.22
N PRO A 48 28.45 14.08 11.40
CA PRO A 48 28.16 13.19 12.52
C PRO A 48 26.65 13.17 12.77
N ARG A 49 26.05 11.99 12.70
CA ARG A 49 24.64 11.81 13.04
C ARG A 49 24.49 11.93 14.54
N ASP A 50 23.43 12.62 14.98
CA ASP A 50 23.07 12.64 16.39
C ASP A 50 22.58 11.24 16.78
N MET A 51 23.40 10.51 17.55
CA MET A 51 23.15 9.12 17.89
C MET A 51 22.51 9.02 19.27
N THR A 52 21.47 8.18 19.38
CA THR A 52 20.79 7.92 20.66
C THR A 52 20.42 6.46 20.81
N ALA A 53 20.55 5.95 22.03
CA ALA A 53 20.19 4.59 22.39
C ALA A 53 18.78 4.58 23.01
N VAL A 54 17.81 3.92 22.37
CA VAL A 54 16.45 3.77 22.89
C VAL A 54 16.11 2.29 22.99
N GLY A 55 15.74 1.81 24.19
CA GLY A 55 15.45 0.39 24.39
C GLY A 55 16.63 -0.55 24.07
N GLY A 56 17.86 -0.04 24.15
CA GLY A 56 19.09 -0.74 23.78
C GLY A 56 19.31 -0.93 22.27
N ILE A 57 18.62 -0.14 21.44
CA ILE A 57 18.81 -0.06 19.99
C ILE A 57 19.38 1.34 19.68
N GLU A 58 20.42 1.38 18.86
CA GLU A 58 21.08 2.63 18.46
C GLU A 58 20.38 3.24 17.24
N PHE A 59 19.95 4.49 17.37
CA PHE A 59 19.29 5.26 16.33
C PHE A 59 20.09 6.50 15.98
N ALA A 60 20.14 6.82 14.69
CA ALA A 60 20.42 8.15 14.22
C ALA A 60 19.14 8.99 14.28
N ARG A 61 19.18 10.11 14.98
CA ARG A 61 18.12 11.11 14.98
C ARG A 61 18.30 12.03 13.79
N LEU A 62 17.27 12.16 12.97
CA LEU A 62 17.26 13.05 11.81
C LEU A 62 16.33 14.24 12.09
N ALA A 63 16.88 15.44 12.02
CA ALA A 63 16.10 16.67 12.15
C ALA A 63 15.20 16.86 10.92
N GLY A 64 13.99 17.40 11.13
CA GLY A 64 13.04 17.65 10.05
C GLY A 64 11.63 17.92 10.56
N VAL A 65 10.64 17.60 9.73
CA VAL A 65 9.20 17.76 10.07
C VAL A 65 8.66 16.66 11.00
N ALA A 66 9.48 15.65 11.31
CA ALA A 66 9.16 14.52 12.19
C ALA A 66 10.32 14.30 13.18
N ASP A 67 10.01 13.68 14.33
CA ASP A 67 11.01 13.18 15.27
C ASP A 67 11.44 11.77 14.83
N LEU A 68 12.29 11.75 13.81
CA LEU A 68 12.67 10.55 13.07
C LEU A 68 13.90 9.87 13.69
N HIS A 69 13.71 8.62 14.11
CA HIS A 69 14.74 7.74 14.65
C HIS A 69 14.97 6.61 13.65
N VAL A 70 16.12 6.61 12.97
CA VAL A 70 16.49 5.58 11.99
C VAL A 70 17.57 4.70 12.60
N GLU A 71 17.34 3.38 12.67
CA GLU A 71 18.32 2.45 13.25
C GLU A 71 19.68 2.61 12.57
N SER A 72 20.75 2.65 13.37
CA SER A 72 22.11 3.00 12.93
C SER A 72 22.68 2.09 11.84
N SER A 73 22.12 0.88 11.69
CA SER A 73 22.49 -0.10 10.67
C SER A 73 21.87 0.18 9.29
N ILE A 74 20.89 1.09 9.19
CA ILE A 74 20.37 1.55 7.89
C ILE A 74 21.39 2.48 7.24
N VAL A 75 21.72 2.19 5.98
CA VAL A 75 22.74 2.93 5.23
C VAL A 75 22.37 4.40 5.05
N ALA A 76 23.38 5.24 4.88
CA ALA A 76 23.17 6.67 4.93
C ALA A 76 22.20 7.21 3.87
N ALA A 77 22.32 6.70 2.65
CA ALA A 77 21.46 7.06 1.52
C ALA A 77 19.99 6.70 1.77
N ASP A 78 19.70 5.53 2.33
CA ASP A 78 18.34 5.13 2.67
C ASP A 78 17.74 6.03 3.76
N ALA A 79 18.53 6.39 4.76
CA ALA A 79 18.09 7.30 5.81
C ALA A 79 17.69 8.70 5.26
N GLU A 80 18.42 9.20 4.25
CA GLU A 80 18.08 10.45 3.56
C GLU A 80 16.81 10.31 2.71
N LEU A 81 16.66 9.18 1.99
CA LEU A 81 15.45 8.87 1.23
C LEU A 81 14.21 8.77 2.14
N ILE A 82 14.34 8.12 3.29
CA ILE A 82 13.29 8.02 4.32
C ILE A 82 12.89 9.43 4.79
N ALA A 83 13.85 10.27 5.14
CA ALA A 83 13.58 11.62 5.63
C ALA A 83 12.87 12.48 4.58
N ALA A 84 13.29 12.41 3.31
CA ALA A 84 12.63 13.12 2.21
C ALA A 84 11.20 12.63 1.98
N GLN A 85 10.98 11.32 1.95
CA GLN A 85 9.64 10.73 1.78
C GLN A 85 8.70 11.14 2.92
N ILE A 86 9.18 11.13 4.17
CA ILE A 86 8.39 11.55 5.33
C ILE A 86 8.00 13.03 5.23
N ALA A 87 8.89 13.89 4.72
CA ALA A 87 8.56 15.31 4.54
C ALA A 87 7.38 15.51 3.58
N ASP A 88 7.40 14.82 2.44
CA ASP A 88 6.31 14.84 1.45
C ASP A 88 5.02 14.21 2.01
N ASP A 89 5.16 13.14 2.78
CA ASP A 89 4.03 12.42 3.39
C ASP A 89 3.32 13.24 4.46
N VAL A 90 4.08 13.88 5.36
CA VAL A 90 3.52 14.79 6.37
C VAL A 90 2.70 15.89 5.70
N GLN A 91 3.27 16.59 4.71
CA GLN A 91 2.56 17.69 4.03
C GLN A 91 1.27 17.21 3.36
N SER A 92 1.31 16.04 2.74
CA SER A 92 0.16 15.52 2.02
C SER A 92 -0.96 15.04 2.94
N VAL A 93 -0.61 14.41 4.08
CA VAL A 93 -1.59 14.00 5.10
C VAL A 93 -2.24 15.23 5.74
N GLU A 94 -1.45 16.25 6.09
CA GLU A 94 -1.99 17.51 6.62
C GLU A 94 -2.98 18.18 5.65
N ARG A 95 -2.69 18.12 4.35
CA ARG A 95 -3.57 18.66 3.30
C ARG A 95 -4.89 17.91 3.20
N GLU A 96 -4.88 16.58 3.24
CA GLU A 96 -6.10 15.74 3.16
C GLU A 96 -7.06 16.03 4.33
N PHE A 97 -6.51 16.25 5.53
CA PHE A 97 -7.30 16.56 6.73
C PHE A 97 -7.52 18.06 6.94
N GLY A 98 -6.92 18.92 6.12
CA GLY A 98 -6.97 20.38 6.29
C GLY A 98 -6.46 20.84 7.66
N MET A 99 -5.55 20.09 8.28
CA MET A 99 -5.06 20.34 9.63
C MET A 99 -3.63 19.84 9.81
N SER A 100 -2.87 20.52 10.67
CA SER A 100 -1.51 20.10 11.00
C SER A 100 -1.44 19.11 12.17
N PHE A 101 -0.35 18.35 12.21
CA PHE A 101 0.01 17.57 13.39
C PHE A 101 0.20 18.48 14.62
N ALA A 102 -0.09 17.97 15.81
CA ALA A 102 0.02 18.73 17.07
C ALA A 102 1.49 19.02 17.45
N ALA A 103 2.35 18.08 17.10
CA ALA A 103 3.79 18.06 17.31
C ALA A 103 4.39 17.24 16.15
N PRO A 104 5.71 17.34 15.89
CA PRO A 104 6.38 16.49 14.92
C PRO A 104 6.05 15.00 15.18
N PRO A 105 5.58 14.24 14.17
CA PRO A 105 5.30 12.82 14.33
C PRO A 105 6.53 12.04 14.81
N GLY A 106 6.39 11.19 15.83
CA GLY A 106 7.45 10.30 16.29
C GLY A 106 7.49 9.04 15.44
N ILE A 107 8.61 8.79 14.75
CA ILE A 107 8.75 7.67 13.80
C ILE A 107 10.04 6.91 14.11
N TYR A 108 9.92 5.60 14.33
CA TYR A 108 11.04 4.68 14.51
C TYR A 108 11.14 3.75 13.31
N VAL A 109 12.27 3.78 12.62
CA VAL A 109 12.57 2.90 11.48
C VAL A 109 13.62 1.89 11.91
N PHE A 110 13.23 0.63 11.90
CA PHE A 110 14.07 -0.50 12.30
C PHE A 110 14.63 -1.15 11.05
N SER A 111 15.90 -1.52 11.07
CA SER A 111 16.60 -2.05 9.89
C SER A 111 16.11 -3.43 9.48
N MET A 112 15.81 -4.30 10.45
CA MET A 112 15.49 -5.70 10.26
C MET A 112 14.21 -6.09 11.00
N THR A 113 13.53 -7.14 10.56
CA THR A 113 12.35 -7.68 11.23
C THR A 113 12.64 -8.05 12.69
N LYS A 114 13.85 -8.56 12.97
CA LYS A 114 14.28 -8.87 14.33
C LYS A 114 14.44 -7.64 15.22
N SER A 115 15.01 -6.55 14.69
CA SER A 115 15.14 -5.31 15.48
C SER A 115 13.80 -4.60 15.62
N TYR A 116 12.91 -4.72 14.64
CA TYR A 116 11.51 -4.29 14.70
C TYR A 116 10.74 -5.00 15.83
N ALA A 117 10.79 -6.34 15.92
CA ALA A 117 10.19 -7.10 17.01
C ALA A 117 10.76 -6.69 18.38
N ARG A 118 12.09 -6.51 18.46
CA ARG A 118 12.74 -6.00 19.68
C ARG A 118 12.22 -4.61 20.04
N GLY A 119 12.09 -3.71 19.07
CA GLY A 119 11.55 -2.37 19.23
C GLY A 119 10.12 -2.36 19.76
N MET A 120 9.26 -3.26 19.26
CA MET A 120 7.90 -3.43 19.80
C MET A 120 7.92 -3.72 21.31
N THR A 121 8.90 -4.49 21.77
CA THR A 121 9.05 -4.81 23.20
C THR A 121 9.66 -3.64 23.98
N THR A 122 10.79 -3.10 23.53
CA THR A 122 11.62 -2.20 24.34
C THR A 122 11.29 -0.72 24.18
N VAL A 123 10.68 -0.32 23.07
CA VAL A 123 10.27 1.06 22.78
C VAL A 123 8.75 1.22 22.94
N PHE A 124 7.97 0.27 22.42
CA PHE A 124 6.50 0.33 22.42
C PHE A 124 5.85 -0.42 23.60
N GLY A 125 6.63 -1.17 24.39
CA GLY A 125 6.16 -1.78 25.64
C GLY A 125 5.26 -3.01 25.46
N TYR A 126 5.23 -3.62 24.28
CA TYR A 126 4.45 -4.82 24.03
C TYR A 126 5.08 -6.07 24.68
N PRO A 127 4.28 -7.03 25.18
CA PRO A 127 4.79 -8.34 25.55
C PRO A 127 5.44 -9.05 24.36
N ALA A 128 6.51 -9.82 24.60
CA ALA A 128 7.30 -10.46 23.54
C ALA A 128 6.44 -11.22 22.51
N ARG A 129 5.47 -12.03 22.96
CA ARG A 129 4.57 -12.77 22.06
C ARG A 129 3.76 -11.84 21.13
N THR A 130 3.31 -10.69 21.64
CA THR A 130 2.58 -9.70 20.84
C THR A 130 3.53 -8.98 19.88
N ALA A 131 4.73 -8.64 20.34
CA ALA A 131 5.78 -8.04 19.52
C ALA A 131 6.16 -8.94 18.33
N ASP A 132 6.37 -10.24 18.57
CA ASP A 132 6.66 -11.21 17.52
C ASP A 132 5.50 -11.32 16.53
N TRP A 133 4.26 -11.40 17.04
CA TRP A 133 3.08 -11.42 16.18
C TRP A 133 2.95 -10.17 15.31
N ILE A 134 3.21 -8.97 15.86
CA ILE A 134 3.21 -7.71 15.09
C ILE A 134 4.30 -7.76 14.01
N ALA A 135 5.51 -8.23 14.34
CA ALA A 135 6.62 -8.30 13.40
C ALA A 135 6.40 -9.29 12.25
N GLU A 136 5.70 -10.39 12.50
CA GLU A 136 5.34 -11.39 11.49
C GLU A 136 4.19 -10.94 10.58
N ASN A 137 3.28 -10.11 11.10
CA ASN A 137 2.03 -9.78 10.41
C ASN A 137 1.97 -8.33 9.94
N SER A 138 2.95 -7.49 10.27
CA SER A 138 2.95 -6.07 9.91
C SER A 138 4.32 -5.55 9.51
N VAL A 139 4.32 -4.63 8.55
CA VAL A 139 5.54 -3.92 8.11
C VAL A 139 5.63 -2.50 8.64
N ALA A 140 4.53 -1.96 9.13
CA ALA A 140 4.48 -0.71 9.85
C ALA A 140 3.34 -0.74 10.87
N PHE A 141 3.43 0.09 11.90
CA PHE A 141 2.50 0.04 13.01
C PHE A 141 2.38 1.40 13.67
N PHE A 142 1.15 1.88 13.81
CA PHE A 142 0.84 3.06 14.61
C PHE A 142 0.30 2.67 15.98
N GLU A 143 0.95 3.14 17.05
CA GLU A 143 0.55 2.94 18.44
C GLU A 143 -0.21 4.17 18.99
N PRO A 144 -1.54 4.14 19.10
CA PRO A 144 -2.32 5.35 19.39
C PRO A 144 -2.07 5.95 20.78
N PRO A 145 -1.97 5.17 21.88
CA PRO A 145 -1.59 5.67 23.20
C PRO A 145 -0.25 6.42 23.26
N LEU A 146 0.74 6.00 22.47
CA LEU A 146 2.06 6.63 22.45
C LEU A 146 2.16 7.74 21.39
N GLY A 147 1.29 7.72 20.37
CA GLY A 147 1.41 8.62 19.22
C GLY A 147 2.64 8.32 18.37
N LEU A 148 3.15 7.09 18.42
CA LEU A 148 4.39 6.66 17.77
C LEU A 148 4.11 5.73 16.60
N ILE A 149 4.94 5.85 15.57
CA ILE A 149 4.93 4.99 14.39
C ILE A 149 6.20 4.16 14.38
N ALA A 150 6.07 2.87 14.06
CA ALA A 150 7.17 1.97 13.82
C ALA A 150 7.13 1.46 12.37
N VAL A 151 8.30 1.31 11.75
CA VAL A 151 8.43 0.77 10.38
C VAL A 151 9.55 -0.26 10.32
N ASN A 152 9.28 -1.41 9.71
CA ASN A 152 10.25 -2.45 9.40
C ASN A 152 10.86 -2.20 8.01
N TRP A 153 12.08 -1.67 7.96
CA TRP A 153 12.76 -1.30 6.71
C TRP A 153 13.03 -2.50 5.83
N GLU A 154 13.49 -3.63 6.36
CA GLU A 154 13.70 -4.86 5.58
C GLU A 154 12.46 -5.27 4.77
N ALA A 155 11.26 -5.06 5.32
CA ALA A 155 10.04 -5.48 4.65
C ALA A 155 9.50 -4.47 3.61
N VAL A 156 9.88 -3.19 3.70
CA VAL A 156 9.36 -2.10 2.84
C VAL A 156 10.42 -1.43 1.98
N GLY A 157 11.70 -1.60 2.33
CA GLY A 157 12.84 -0.86 1.85
C GLY A 157 13.14 -1.06 0.37
N ASP A 158 12.62 -2.13 -0.24
CA ASP A 158 12.72 -2.39 -1.69
C ASP A 158 11.43 -2.09 -2.45
N ARG A 159 10.34 -1.77 -1.75
CA ARG A 159 9.06 -1.40 -2.37
C ARG A 159 9.18 0.03 -2.88
N ARG A 160 8.84 0.26 -4.14
CA ARG A 160 8.87 1.61 -4.73
C ARG A 160 7.51 1.97 -5.35
N PRO A 161 6.86 3.04 -4.89
CA PRO A 161 7.22 3.90 -3.74
C PRO A 161 6.95 3.23 -2.39
N VAL A 162 7.66 3.68 -1.35
CA VAL A 162 7.42 3.30 0.06
C VAL A 162 6.18 4.05 0.55
N ALA A 163 5.07 3.34 0.73
CA ALA A 163 3.79 3.94 1.09
C ALA A 163 3.41 3.77 2.57
N ALA A 164 4.20 2.99 3.33
CA ALA A 164 3.89 2.66 4.72
C ALA A 164 3.89 3.90 5.63
N PHE A 165 4.82 4.84 5.43
CA PHE A 165 4.84 6.10 6.20
C PHE A 165 3.55 6.90 6.03
N ARG A 166 3.12 7.10 4.77
CA ARG A 166 1.86 7.77 4.43
C ARG A 166 0.64 7.14 5.11
N HIS A 167 0.58 5.81 5.14
CA HIS A 167 -0.49 5.06 5.79
C HIS A 167 -0.54 5.35 7.30
N GLU A 168 0.58 5.16 7.99
CA GLU A 168 0.59 5.31 9.45
C GLU A 168 0.45 6.77 9.91
N LEU A 169 1.01 7.72 9.16
CA LEU A 169 0.78 9.15 9.38
C LEU A 169 -0.70 9.52 9.25
N THR A 170 -1.43 8.86 8.35
CA THR A 170 -2.88 9.05 8.20
C THR A 170 -3.61 8.62 9.47
N HIS A 171 -3.24 7.50 10.11
CA HIS A 171 -3.85 7.09 11.37
C HIS A 171 -3.54 8.05 12.52
N LEU A 172 -2.30 8.54 12.60
CA LEU A 172 -1.91 9.52 13.62
C LEU A 172 -2.75 10.81 13.49
N LEU A 173 -2.95 11.31 12.27
CA LEU A 173 -3.76 12.52 12.07
C LEU A 173 -5.26 12.25 12.26
N THR A 174 -5.75 11.06 11.89
CA THR A 174 -7.12 10.61 12.20
C THR A 174 -7.41 10.70 13.69
N LEU A 175 -6.51 10.22 14.56
CA LEU A 175 -6.69 10.27 16.02
C LEU A 175 -6.93 11.70 16.51
N ARG A 176 -6.22 12.68 15.95
CA ARG A 176 -6.41 14.10 16.26
C ARG A 176 -7.71 14.65 15.68
N ALA A 177 -8.05 14.26 14.45
CA ALA A 177 -9.23 14.75 13.73
C ALA A 177 -10.55 14.28 14.38
N CYS A 178 -10.58 13.05 14.91
CA CYS A 178 -11.78 12.50 15.53
C CYS A 178 -11.94 12.82 17.03
N ALA A 179 -10.88 13.22 17.74
CA ALA A 179 -10.93 13.37 19.19
C ALA A 179 -11.91 14.47 19.65
N PRO A 180 -12.76 14.22 20.67
CA PRO A 180 -12.76 13.06 21.57
C PRO A 180 -13.66 11.90 21.10
N ARG A 181 -14.26 11.99 19.91
CA ARG A 181 -15.30 11.09 19.41
C ARG A 181 -14.78 10.03 18.43
N CYS A 182 -13.57 9.55 18.66
CA CYS A 182 -12.97 8.50 17.85
C CYS A 182 -13.73 7.16 17.94
N ASP A 183 -14.60 6.99 18.94
CA ASP A 183 -15.56 5.89 19.04
C ASP A 183 -16.54 5.82 17.86
N LEU A 184 -16.74 6.92 17.14
CA LEU A 184 -17.67 7.03 16.01
C LEU A 184 -17.01 6.79 14.65
N VAL A 185 -15.69 6.59 14.59
CA VAL A 185 -14.96 6.31 13.35
C VAL A 185 -14.98 4.81 13.10
N PRO A 186 -15.64 4.33 12.02
CA PRO A 186 -15.63 2.91 11.71
C PRO A 186 -14.26 2.48 11.17
N ALA A 187 -13.85 1.24 11.46
CA ALA A 187 -12.57 0.69 11.02
C ALA A 187 -12.39 0.75 9.49
N TRP A 188 -13.45 0.47 8.71
CA TRP A 188 -13.39 0.61 7.25
C TRP A 188 -13.06 2.03 6.78
N LEU A 189 -13.46 3.08 7.51
CA LEU A 189 -13.10 4.45 7.12
C LEU A 189 -11.65 4.75 7.49
N ASN A 190 -11.25 4.39 8.71
CA ASN A 190 -9.88 4.62 9.20
C ASN A 190 -8.84 3.92 8.31
N GLU A 191 -9.03 2.62 8.07
CA GLU A 191 -8.11 1.79 7.28
C GLU A 191 -8.25 2.05 5.78
N GLY A 192 -9.47 2.39 5.33
CA GLY A 192 -9.73 2.81 3.96
C GLY A 192 -9.01 4.11 3.59
N GLN A 193 -8.95 5.07 4.51
CA GLN A 193 -8.16 6.29 4.33
C GLN A 193 -6.66 6.00 4.27
N GLY A 194 -6.13 5.17 5.18
CA GLY A 194 -4.73 4.75 5.14
C GLY A 194 -4.37 4.11 3.80
N ARG A 195 -5.18 3.15 3.33
CA ARG A 195 -4.97 2.48 2.04
C ARG A 195 -5.14 3.41 0.84
N LEU A 196 -6.07 4.36 0.89
CA LEU A 196 -6.24 5.35 -0.17
C LEU A 196 -5.06 6.34 -0.20
N ALA A 197 -4.54 6.72 0.97
CA ALA A 197 -3.37 7.57 1.08
C ALA A 197 -2.12 6.89 0.48
N GLU A 198 -1.95 5.57 0.68
CA GLU A 198 -0.89 4.80 -0.01
C GLU A 198 -1.00 4.90 -1.54
N ALA A 199 -2.22 4.87 -2.07
CA ALA A 199 -2.47 4.88 -3.51
C ALA A 199 -2.18 6.23 -4.17
N TYR A 200 -2.15 7.32 -3.40
CA TYR A 200 -1.79 8.66 -3.87
C TYR A 200 -0.33 9.04 -3.64
N VAL A 201 0.50 8.13 -3.13
CA VAL A 201 1.95 8.34 -3.13
C VAL A 201 2.43 8.38 -4.59
N GLN A 202 3.30 9.33 -4.94
CA GLN A 202 3.77 9.49 -6.31
C GLN A 202 4.42 8.20 -6.84
N GLY A 203 3.97 7.74 -8.02
CA GLY A 203 4.41 6.47 -8.61
C GLY A 203 3.69 5.23 -8.08
N ALA A 204 2.68 5.39 -7.22
CA ALA A 204 1.86 4.30 -6.69
C ALA A 204 0.55 4.07 -7.47
N ASP A 205 0.36 4.64 -8.66
CA ASP A 205 -0.91 4.60 -9.42
C ASP A 205 -1.44 3.16 -9.66
N TRP A 206 -0.55 2.19 -9.69
CA TRP A 206 -0.88 0.77 -9.75
C TRP A 206 -1.74 0.31 -8.55
N ARG A 207 -1.53 0.89 -7.35
CA ARG A 207 -2.36 0.61 -6.16
C ARG A 207 -3.78 1.09 -6.37
N LEU A 208 -3.98 2.29 -6.93
CA LEU A 208 -5.32 2.81 -7.21
C LEU A 208 -6.03 1.96 -8.28
N THR A 209 -5.28 1.50 -9.27
CA THR A 209 -5.79 0.55 -10.28
C THR A 209 -6.29 -0.72 -9.60
N ARG A 210 -5.51 -1.31 -8.69
CA ARG A 210 -5.94 -2.48 -7.91
C ARG A 210 -7.19 -2.18 -7.10
N VAL A 211 -7.20 -1.12 -6.29
CA VAL A 211 -8.38 -0.69 -5.51
C VAL A 211 -9.63 -0.64 -6.39
N ARG A 212 -9.56 0.01 -7.55
CA ARG A 212 -10.70 0.17 -8.47
C ARG A 212 -11.19 -1.17 -9.03
N TYR A 213 -10.32 -1.95 -9.65
CA TYR A 213 -10.74 -3.12 -10.43
C TYR A 213 -10.93 -4.37 -9.56
N GLU A 214 -10.17 -4.53 -8.47
CA GLU A 214 -10.39 -5.61 -7.49
C GLU A 214 -11.76 -5.42 -6.81
N THR A 215 -12.15 -4.19 -6.45
CA THR A 215 -13.50 -3.95 -5.88
C THR A 215 -14.62 -4.03 -6.90
N SER A 216 -14.36 -3.68 -8.16
CA SER A 216 -15.24 -3.99 -9.30
C SER A 216 -15.53 -5.49 -9.38
N SER A 217 -14.47 -6.30 -9.26
CA SER A 217 -14.57 -7.77 -9.23
C SER A 217 -15.39 -8.27 -8.04
N MET A 218 -15.15 -7.72 -6.85
CA MET A 218 -15.93 -8.08 -5.65
C MET A 218 -17.42 -7.78 -5.86
N ALA A 219 -17.75 -6.64 -6.47
CA ALA A 219 -19.12 -6.24 -6.76
C ALA A 219 -19.75 -7.15 -7.82
N GLN A 220 -19.01 -7.53 -8.88
CA GLN A 220 -19.47 -8.41 -9.94
C GLN A 220 -19.72 -9.84 -9.44
N THR A 221 -18.86 -10.34 -8.56
CA THR A 221 -18.93 -11.70 -8.02
C THR A 221 -19.83 -11.82 -6.78
N GLY A 222 -20.40 -10.71 -6.30
CA GLY A 222 -21.24 -10.69 -5.10
C GLY A 222 -20.49 -10.97 -3.80
N THR A 223 -19.18 -10.69 -3.76
CA THR A 223 -18.26 -11.00 -2.65
C THR A 223 -17.88 -9.76 -1.82
N LEU A 224 -18.62 -8.65 -1.97
CA LEU A 224 -18.44 -7.46 -1.12
C LEU A 224 -18.70 -7.81 0.35
N LEU A 225 -17.80 -7.32 1.22
CA LEU A 225 -17.92 -7.45 2.66
C LEU A 225 -18.96 -6.43 3.18
N PRO A 226 -19.87 -6.82 4.07
CA PRO A 226 -20.83 -5.88 4.63
C PRO A 226 -20.12 -4.82 5.49
N LEU A 227 -20.33 -3.52 5.21
CA LEU A 227 -19.70 -2.44 5.98
C LEU A 227 -20.06 -2.46 7.46
N SER A 228 -21.26 -2.95 7.80
CA SER A 228 -21.70 -3.16 9.20
C SER A 228 -20.82 -4.16 9.95
N GLY A 229 -20.20 -5.12 9.24
CA GLY A 229 -19.22 -6.06 9.77
C GLY A 229 -17.80 -5.48 9.87
N LEU A 230 -17.55 -4.28 9.33
CA LEU A 230 -16.24 -3.62 9.29
C LEU A 230 -16.19 -2.35 10.16
N VAL A 231 -17.05 -2.26 11.18
CA VAL A 231 -17.15 -1.07 12.03
C VAL A 231 -16.10 -1.07 13.14
N THR A 232 -15.83 -2.20 13.78
CA THR A 232 -14.90 -2.26 14.92
C THR A 232 -13.54 -2.79 14.51
N GLN A 233 -12.47 -2.34 15.18
CA GLN A 233 -11.12 -2.85 14.92
C GLN A 233 -11.01 -4.36 15.19
N GLY A 234 -11.75 -4.87 16.19
CA GLY A 234 -11.79 -6.30 16.48
C GLY A 234 -12.38 -7.13 15.33
N ALA A 235 -13.51 -6.68 14.77
CA ALA A 235 -14.11 -7.33 13.60
C ALA A 235 -13.20 -7.20 12.36
N TRP A 236 -12.60 -6.02 12.17
CA TRP A 236 -11.62 -5.79 11.12
C TRP A 236 -10.45 -6.78 11.22
N ASN A 237 -9.81 -6.90 12.38
CA ASN A 237 -8.65 -7.77 12.59
C ASN A 237 -8.98 -9.26 12.54
N SER A 238 -10.24 -9.64 12.77
CA SER A 238 -10.68 -11.04 12.66
C SER A 238 -10.68 -11.56 11.21
N LEU A 239 -10.73 -10.65 10.22
CA LEU A 239 -10.64 -11.00 8.81
C LEU A 239 -9.18 -11.12 8.38
N THR A 240 -8.79 -12.35 8.04
CA THR A 240 -7.44 -12.74 7.62
C THR A 240 -7.44 -13.35 6.21
N GLY A 241 -6.27 -13.73 5.70
CA GLY A 241 -6.14 -14.31 4.36
C GLY A 241 -6.68 -13.39 3.26
N TRP A 242 -7.39 -13.96 2.28
CA TRP A 242 -7.98 -13.18 1.19
C TRP A 242 -8.96 -12.10 1.69
N ALA A 243 -9.81 -12.40 2.68
CA ALA A 243 -10.70 -11.40 3.26
C ALA A 243 -9.92 -10.28 3.96
N GLY A 244 -8.82 -10.64 4.64
CA GLY A 244 -7.88 -9.71 5.24
C GLY A 244 -7.21 -8.78 4.23
N TYR A 245 -7.01 -9.22 2.99
CA TYR A 245 -6.51 -8.38 1.91
C TYR A 245 -7.62 -7.51 1.28
N TYR A 246 -8.73 -8.12 0.85
CA TYR A 246 -9.78 -7.44 0.08
C TYR A 246 -10.59 -6.43 0.92
N LYS A 247 -10.63 -6.56 2.26
CA LYS A 247 -11.23 -5.54 3.13
C LYS A 247 -10.57 -4.17 2.95
N TYR A 248 -9.26 -4.10 2.75
CA TYR A 248 -8.53 -2.85 2.51
C TYR A 248 -8.90 -2.24 1.16
N GLN A 249 -9.01 -3.07 0.13
CA GLN A 249 -9.36 -2.61 -1.23
C GLN A 249 -10.76 -2.02 -1.24
N GLN A 250 -11.72 -2.75 -0.66
CA GLN A 250 -13.09 -2.29 -0.53
C GLN A 250 -13.18 -1.02 0.32
N ALA A 251 -12.53 -1.00 1.49
CA ALA A 251 -12.51 0.15 2.39
C ALA A 251 -11.96 1.42 1.70
N ALA A 252 -10.87 1.29 0.94
CA ALA A 252 -10.29 2.40 0.19
C ALA A 252 -11.26 2.92 -0.89
N ARG A 253 -11.84 2.03 -1.70
CA ARG A 253 -12.76 2.46 -2.76
C ARG A 253 -14.06 3.04 -2.20
N VAL A 254 -14.61 2.48 -1.12
CA VAL A 254 -15.79 3.03 -0.44
C VAL A 254 -15.48 4.41 0.15
N THR A 255 -14.30 4.59 0.74
CA THR A 255 -13.82 5.88 1.24
C THR A 255 -13.68 6.90 0.11
N GLU A 256 -13.16 6.49 -1.05
CA GLU A 256 -13.05 7.35 -2.23
C GLU A 256 -14.43 7.78 -2.75
N LEU A 257 -15.38 6.85 -2.88
CA LEU A 257 -16.76 7.16 -3.27
C LEU A 257 -17.46 8.09 -2.26
N LEU A 258 -17.16 7.94 -0.96
CA LEU A 258 -17.65 8.85 0.08
C LEU A 258 -17.05 10.26 -0.08
N ARG A 259 -15.75 10.36 -0.40
CA ARG A 259 -15.07 11.64 -0.67
C ARG A 259 -15.69 12.35 -1.88
N GLU A 260 -15.89 11.61 -2.96
CA GLU A 260 -16.55 12.11 -4.19
C GLU A 260 -17.95 12.66 -3.88
N ASP A 261 -18.72 11.96 -3.03
CA ASP A 261 -20.08 12.35 -2.66
C ASP A 261 -20.13 13.60 -1.76
N VAL A 262 -19.20 13.73 -0.83
CA VAL A 262 -19.09 14.89 0.07
C VAL A 262 -18.61 16.11 -0.68
N GLY A 263 -17.65 15.93 -1.60
CA GLY A 263 -17.08 16.98 -2.45
C GLY A 263 -16.36 18.12 -1.71
N GLY A 264 -15.95 19.12 -2.48
CA GLY A 264 -15.14 20.25 -2.02
C GLY A 264 -13.65 19.92 -1.91
N ASP A 265 -12.86 20.88 -1.41
CA ASP A 265 -11.40 20.80 -1.43
C ASP A 265 -10.80 19.88 -0.35
N ALA A 266 -11.55 19.61 0.72
CA ALA A 266 -11.13 18.77 1.85
C ALA A 266 -12.31 17.92 2.38
N PRO A 267 -12.82 16.95 1.61
CA PRO A 267 -14.02 16.19 1.97
C PRO A 267 -13.84 15.40 3.27
N ILE A 268 -12.67 14.81 3.50
CA ILE A 268 -12.38 14.04 4.72
C ILE A 268 -12.34 14.93 5.96
N ALA A 269 -11.74 16.13 5.87
CA ALA A 269 -11.75 17.10 6.96
C ALA A 269 -13.19 17.45 7.41
N ARG A 270 -14.10 17.65 6.45
CA ARG A 270 -15.51 17.96 6.72
C ARG A 270 -16.23 16.80 7.42
N VAL A 271 -15.94 15.56 7.02
CA VAL A 271 -16.49 14.36 7.67
C VAL A 271 -15.99 14.26 9.10
N TYR A 272 -14.68 14.39 9.33
CA TYR A 272 -14.12 14.30 10.67
C TYR A 272 -14.58 15.43 11.59
N GLU A 273 -14.77 16.65 11.09
CA GLU A 273 -15.31 17.75 11.91
C GLU A 273 -16.72 17.45 12.43
N ARG A 274 -17.55 16.75 11.63
CA ARG A 274 -18.87 16.28 12.10
C ARG A 274 -18.77 15.14 13.10
N ILE A 275 -17.90 14.17 12.84
CA ILE A 275 -17.63 13.07 13.78
C ILE A 275 -17.17 13.61 15.13
N ARG A 276 -16.23 14.57 15.11
CA ARG A 276 -15.71 15.25 16.28
C ARG A 276 -16.81 15.92 17.12
N ARG A 277 -17.86 16.43 16.47
CA ARG A 277 -19.06 17.02 17.09
C ARG A 277 -20.10 16.00 17.55
N GLY A 278 -19.88 14.70 17.28
CA GLY A 278 -20.72 13.61 17.74
C GLY A 278 -21.65 12.99 16.70
N ASP A 279 -21.53 13.37 15.43
CA ASP A 279 -22.25 12.69 14.35
C ASP A 279 -21.65 11.31 14.09
N THR A 280 -22.50 10.29 13.93
CA THR A 280 -22.05 9.01 13.35
C THR A 280 -21.66 9.23 11.89
N ILE A 281 -20.87 8.32 11.30
CA ILE A 281 -20.54 8.40 9.87
C ILE A 281 -21.79 8.52 8.97
N ALA A 282 -22.88 7.83 9.33
CA ALA A 282 -24.13 7.87 8.57
C ALA A 282 -24.76 9.27 8.59
N ARG A 283 -24.80 9.91 9.77
CA ARG A 283 -25.32 11.29 9.93
C ARG A 283 -24.41 12.31 9.27
N ALA A 284 -23.09 12.14 9.42
CA ALA A 284 -22.11 13.01 8.80
C ALA A 284 -22.24 12.97 7.27
N TYR A 285 -22.34 11.77 6.70
CA TYR A 285 -22.56 11.57 5.27
C TYR A 285 -23.87 12.21 4.80
N GLU A 286 -25.00 11.93 5.47
CA GLU A 286 -26.30 12.47 5.09
C GLU A 286 -26.31 14.00 5.09
N ALA A 287 -25.74 14.61 6.11
CA ALA A 287 -25.68 16.06 6.25
C ALA A 287 -24.71 16.74 5.27
N LEU A 288 -23.73 16.02 4.71
CA LEU A 288 -22.73 16.56 3.78
C LEU A 288 -23.04 16.26 2.32
N ALA A 289 -23.54 15.06 2.02
CA ALA A 289 -23.82 14.56 0.68
C ALA A 289 -25.30 14.70 0.28
N GLY A 290 -26.19 15.08 1.21
CA GLY A 290 -27.61 15.32 0.94
C GLY A 290 -28.44 14.07 0.64
N ARG A 291 -27.95 12.87 0.97
CA ARG A 291 -28.62 11.58 0.74
C ARG A 291 -28.37 10.62 1.90
N SER A 292 -29.30 9.70 2.14
CA SER A 292 -29.17 8.76 3.26
C SER A 292 -27.94 7.84 3.10
N PHE A 293 -27.30 7.49 4.21
CA PHE A 293 -26.21 6.52 4.20
C PHE A 293 -26.67 5.12 3.75
N ALA A 294 -27.93 4.76 3.99
CA ALA A 294 -28.51 3.51 3.48
C ALA A 294 -28.48 3.47 1.94
N SER A 295 -28.95 4.55 1.28
CA SER A 295 -28.91 4.65 -0.18
C SER A 295 -27.49 4.63 -0.75
N PHE A 296 -26.51 5.18 -0.01
CA PHE A 296 -25.10 5.08 -0.37
C PHE A 296 -24.63 3.62 -0.38
N VAL A 297 -24.89 2.87 0.69
CA VAL A 297 -24.48 1.47 0.84
C VAL A 297 -25.19 0.59 -0.19
N GLU A 298 -26.49 0.76 -0.39
CA GLU A 298 -27.28 0.02 -1.39
C GLU A 298 -26.77 0.25 -2.82
N GLY A 299 -26.30 1.47 -3.13
CA GLY A 299 -25.75 1.82 -4.43
C GLY A 299 -24.31 1.36 -4.67
N LEU A 300 -23.58 0.87 -3.65
CA LEU A 300 -22.16 0.51 -3.79
C LEU A 300 -21.89 -0.50 -4.90
N PRO A 301 -22.62 -1.63 -5.04
CA PRO A 301 -22.30 -2.62 -6.08
C PRO A 301 -22.36 -2.05 -7.50
N GLN A 302 -23.28 -1.12 -7.78
CA GLN A 302 -23.35 -0.46 -9.08
C GLN A 302 -22.21 0.54 -9.27
N ARG A 303 -21.90 1.35 -8.25
CA ARG A 303 -20.86 2.39 -8.32
C ARG A 303 -19.45 1.80 -8.38
N LEU A 304 -19.21 0.67 -7.73
CA LEU A 304 -17.93 -0.02 -7.76
C LEU A 304 -17.63 -0.61 -9.15
N ARG A 305 -18.66 -1.02 -9.89
CA ARG A 305 -18.55 -1.48 -11.28
C ARG A 305 -18.51 -0.36 -12.32
N ALA A 306 -18.77 0.88 -11.91
CA ALA A 306 -18.87 2.00 -12.84
C ALA A 306 -17.52 2.29 -13.53
N GLY A 307 -17.52 2.17 -14.86
CA GLY A 307 -16.33 2.39 -15.70
C GLY A 307 -15.42 1.17 -15.85
N SER A 308 -15.87 -0.01 -15.42
CA SER A 308 -15.21 -1.28 -15.68
C SER A 308 -16.06 -2.10 -16.66
N ALA A 309 -15.42 -2.95 -17.47
CA ALA A 309 -16.12 -3.94 -18.29
C ALA A 309 -15.73 -5.33 -17.78
N GLU A 310 -16.63 -5.97 -17.02
CA GLU A 310 -16.37 -7.29 -16.46
C GLU A 310 -16.87 -8.44 -17.37
N PRO A 311 -16.15 -9.56 -17.44
CA PRO A 311 -14.77 -9.75 -16.97
C PRO A 311 -13.77 -8.99 -17.86
N GLY A 312 -12.61 -8.61 -17.31
CA GLY A 312 -11.65 -7.77 -18.03
C GLY A 312 -10.19 -7.93 -17.60
N ILE A 313 -9.32 -7.30 -18.40
CA ILE A 313 -7.88 -7.17 -18.13
C ILE A 313 -7.55 -5.68 -18.12
N VAL A 314 -6.84 -5.22 -17.08
CA VAL A 314 -6.15 -3.93 -17.10
C VAL A 314 -4.65 -4.16 -16.98
N THR A 315 -3.87 -3.39 -17.72
CA THR A 315 -2.42 -3.53 -17.79
C THR A 315 -1.70 -2.28 -17.36
N LEU A 316 -0.54 -2.43 -16.72
CA LEU A 316 0.24 -1.36 -16.13
C LEU A 316 1.70 -1.48 -16.58
N PRO A 317 2.35 -0.41 -17.07
CA PRO A 317 3.76 -0.43 -17.50
C PRO A 317 4.74 -0.32 -16.32
N VAL A 318 4.39 -0.92 -15.19
CA VAL A 318 5.13 -0.89 -13.92
C VAL A 318 4.82 -2.14 -13.11
N THR A 319 5.65 -2.46 -12.14
CA THR A 319 5.41 -3.51 -11.14
C THR A 319 5.42 -2.89 -9.73
N PRO A 320 4.91 -3.58 -8.70
CA PRO A 320 5.05 -3.12 -7.31
C PRO A 320 6.48 -2.85 -6.85
N ASN A 321 7.46 -3.45 -7.53
CA ASN A 321 8.89 -3.36 -7.19
C ASN A 321 9.66 -2.46 -8.16
N GLY A 322 8.96 -1.63 -8.95
CA GLY A 322 9.58 -0.66 -9.86
C GLY A 322 9.38 -0.98 -11.35
N PRO A 323 10.30 -0.57 -12.23
CA PRO A 323 10.12 -0.65 -13.68
C PRO A 323 9.80 -2.06 -14.17
N GLY A 324 8.88 -2.18 -15.13
CA GLY A 324 8.47 -3.46 -15.70
C GLY A 324 7.11 -3.37 -16.35
N ALA A 325 6.29 -4.40 -16.15
CA ALA A 325 4.89 -4.42 -16.54
C ALA A 325 4.13 -5.39 -15.64
N SER A 326 2.87 -5.11 -15.38
CA SER A 326 1.96 -5.98 -14.65
C SER A 326 0.57 -5.96 -15.30
N TYR A 327 -0.25 -6.93 -14.93
CA TYR A 327 -1.64 -7.01 -15.35
C TYR A 327 -2.52 -7.41 -14.18
N LEU A 328 -3.76 -6.96 -14.24
CA LEU A 328 -4.82 -7.32 -13.31
C LEU A 328 -5.98 -7.91 -14.11
N LEU A 329 -6.34 -9.13 -13.77
CA LEU A 329 -7.57 -9.78 -14.20
C LEU A 329 -8.64 -9.49 -13.16
N TYR A 330 -9.87 -9.22 -13.60
CA TYR A 330 -10.97 -8.88 -12.69
C TYR A 330 -12.32 -9.32 -13.24
N GLY A 331 -13.26 -9.57 -12.33
CA GLY A 331 -14.61 -10.02 -12.66
C GLY A 331 -14.69 -11.46 -13.15
N LEU A 332 -13.62 -12.24 -12.96
CA LEU A 332 -13.56 -13.65 -13.33
C LEU A 332 -14.29 -14.53 -12.31
N THR A 333 -14.58 -15.77 -12.70
CA THR A 333 -15.18 -16.76 -11.80
C THR A 333 -14.25 -17.03 -10.60
N PRO A 334 -14.70 -16.82 -9.35
CA PRO A 334 -13.88 -17.10 -8.16
C PRO A 334 -13.37 -18.54 -8.14
N LEU A 335 -12.10 -18.71 -7.75
CA LEU A 335 -11.43 -20.02 -7.62
C LEU A 335 -11.32 -20.82 -8.93
N ALA A 336 -11.63 -20.22 -10.08
CA ALA A 336 -11.36 -20.84 -11.37
C ALA A 336 -9.85 -20.82 -11.68
N THR A 337 -9.38 -21.79 -12.46
CA THR A 337 -8.05 -21.74 -13.07
C THR A 337 -8.19 -21.25 -14.49
N VAL A 338 -7.50 -20.17 -14.83
CA VAL A 338 -7.50 -19.57 -16.18
C VAL A 338 -6.15 -19.73 -16.85
N SER A 339 -6.15 -19.84 -18.18
CA SER A 339 -4.92 -19.85 -18.97
C SER A 339 -4.55 -18.43 -19.39
N VAL A 340 -3.34 -17.99 -19.04
CA VAL A 340 -2.80 -16.68 -19.40
C VAL A 340 -1.67 -16.89 -20.40
N ARG A 341 -1.88 -16.43 -21.64
CA ARG A 341 -0.85 -16.41 -22.68
C ARG A 341 -0.32 -14.99 -22.86
N VAL A 342 1.00 -14.85 -22.80
CA VAL A 342 1.72 -13.62 -23.11
C VAL A 342 2.46 -13.84 -24.43
N SER A 343 2.25 -12.97 -25.41
CA SER A 343 2.89 -13.04 -26.73
C SER A 343 3.48 -11.70 -27.15
N GLY A 344 4.67 -11.70 -27.74
CA GLY A 344 5.42 -10.52 -28.17
C GLY A 344 6.84 -10.91 -28.57
N GLU A 345 7.83 -10.18 -28.07
CA GLU A 345 9.27 -10.49 -28.25
C GLU A 345 9.68 -11.86 -27.69
N ALA A 346 8.87 -12.39 -26.78
CA ALA A 346 8.93 -13.76 -26.28
C ALA A 346 7.50 -14.22 -25.99
N GLU A 347 7.32 -15.54 -25.93
CA GLU A 347 6.03 -16.15 -25.59
C GLU A 347 6.10 -16.90 -24.26
N MET A 348 5.03 -16.82 -23.49
CA MET A 348 4.84 -17.56 -22.26
C MET A 348 3.37 -17.95 -22.14
N THR A 349 3.11 -19.11 -21.54
CA THR A 349 1.76 -19.51 -21.12
C THR A 349 1.83 -20.04 -19.71
N ASP A 350 0.90 -19.60 -18.88
CA ASP A 350 0.80 -20.02 -17.49
C ASP A 350 -0.66 -20.31 -17.11
N LEU A 351 -0.85 -21.11 -16.06
CA LEU A 351 -2.15 -21.35 -15.44
C LEU A 351 -2.19 -20.59 -14.12
N VAL A 352 -3.22 -19.75 -13.96
CA VAL A 352 -3.35 -18.91 -12.76
C VAL A 352 -4.67 -19.18 -12.07
N GLU A 353 -4.62 -19.38 -10.75
CA GLU A 353 -5.81 -19.51 -9.90
C GLU A 353 -6.38 -18.12 -9.58
N VAL A 354 -7.67 -17.95 -9.89
CA VAL A 354 -8.42 -16.73 -9.57
C VAL A 354 -8.75 -16.72 -8.09
N SER A 355 -8.48 -15.59 -7.42
CA SER A 355 -8.80 -15.46 -5.99
C SER A 355 -10.30 -15.68 -5.69
N PRO A 356 -10.68 -15.93 -4.43
CA PRO A 356 -12.09 -16.03 -4.01
C PRO A 356 -12.95 -14.79 -4.32
N TYR A 357 -12.34 -13.69 -4.74
CA TYR A 357 -12.99 -12.42 -5.05
C TYR A 357 -12.94 -12.08 -6.57
N GLY A 358 -12.55 -13.04 -7.41
CA GLY A 358 -12.65 -12.94 -8.87
C GLY A 358 -11.53 -12.16 -9.57
N ALA A 359 -10.43 -11.86 -8.86
CA ALA A 359 -9.33 -11.07 -9.41
C ALA A 359 -7.95 -11.71 -9.19
N VAL A 360 -6.99 -11.32 -10.04
CA VAL A 360 -5.59 -11.79 -10.07
C VAL A 360 -4.70 -10.64 -10.50
N PHE A 361 -3.66 -10.33 -9.73
CA PHE A 361 -2.68 -9.28 -10.09
C PHE A 361 -1.28 -9.87 -10.14
N GLU A 362 -0.65 -9.82 -11.31
CA GLU A 362 0.67 -10.43 -11.53
C GLU A 362 1.60 -9.49 -12.31
N PRO A 363 2.90 -9.43 -11.96
CA PRO A 363 3.90 -8.86 -12.85
C PRO A 363 4.12 -9.77 -14.06
N LEU A 364 4.43 -9.18 -15.22
CA LEU A 364 5.01 -9.94 -16.32
C LEU A 364 6.38 -10.47 -15.90
N ALA A 365 6.64 -11.75 -16.20
CA ALA A 365 7.86 -12.45 -15.83
C ALA A 365 9.13 -11.60 -16.07
N GLY A 366 10.01 -11.60 -15.07
CA GLY A 366 11.20 -10.75 -15.04
C GLY A 366 12.18 -11.01 -16.18
N GLY A 367 12.25 -12.26 -16.67
CA GLY A 367 13.11 -12.67 -17.77
C GLY A 367 12.61 -12.29 -19.17
N LEU A 368 11.38 -11.77 -19.30
CA LEU A 368 10.88 -11.30 -20.59
C LEU A 368 11.63 -10.02 -21.02
N PRO A 369 12.12 -9.94 -22.28
CA PRO A 369 12.76 -8.74 -22.80
C PRO A 369 11.86 -7.49 -22.72
N ARG A 370 12.46 -6.30 -22.85
CA ARG A 370 11.68 -5.08 -23.11
C ARG A 370 10.92 -5.23 -24.43
N GLY A 371 9.67 -4.79 -24.48
CA GLY A 371 8.84 -4.92 -25.67
C GLY A 371 7.37 -4.66 -25.41
N THR A 372 6.58 -4.77 -26.47
CA THR A 372 5.11 -4.74 -26.37
C THR A 372 4.61 -6.17 -26.33
N TYR A 373 3.80 -6.47 -25.33
CA TYR A 373 3.22 -7.79 -25.13
C TYR A 373 1.71 -7.71 -25.21
N ARG A 374 1.12 -8.68 -25.90
CA ARG A 374 -0.31 -8.98 -25.82
C ARG A 374 -0.53 -10.07 -24.77
N ILE A 375 -1.44 -9.81 -23.84
CA ILE A 375 -1.90 -10.75 -22.83
C ILE A 375 -3.26 -11.25 -23.31
N THR A 376 -3.41 -12.58 -23.37
CA THR A 376 -4.64 -13.27 -23.72
C THR A 376 -5.04 -14.18 -22.57
N VAL A 377 -6.26 -14.08 -22.10
CA VAL A 377 -6.79 -14.91 -21.00
C VAL A 377 -7.95 -15.72 -21.52
N VAL A 378 -7.95 -17.01 -21.24
CA VAL A 378 -9.03 -17.93 -21.57
C VAL A 378 -9.67 -18.42 -20.28
N ASP A 379 -10.96 -18.09 -20.09
CA ASP A 379 -11.83 -18.55 -19.00
C ASP A 379 -13.08 -19.20 -19.61
N GLY A 380 -13.08 -20.52 -19.73
CA GLY A 380 -14.11 -21.26 -20.46
C GLY A 380 -14.20 -20.81 -21.93
N GLU A 381 -15.37 -20.31 -22.33
CA GLU A 381 -15.59 -19.74 -23.68
C GLU A 381 -15.17 -18.27 -23.79
N THR A 382 -14.88 -17.61 -22.67
CA THR A 382 -14.49 -16.20 -22.65
C THR A 382 -13.02 -16.06 -23.01
N VAL A 383 -12.73 -15.21 -24.01
CA VAL A 383 -11.37 -14.83 -24.39
C VAL A 383 -11.20 -13.33 -24.21
N LEU A 384 -10.30 -12.93 -23.32
CA LEU A 384 -9.96 -11.54 -23.05
C LEU A 384 -8.59 -11.22 -23.64
N THR A 385 -8.41 -10.01 -24.16
CA THR A 385 -7.09 -9.57 -24.64
C THR A 385 -6.79 -8.13 -24.22
N ALA A 386 -5.53 -7.86 -23.87
CA ALA A 386 -5.01 -6.53 -23.61
C ALA A 386 -3.54 -6.44 -24.05
N SER A 387 -3.02 -5.21 -24.21
CA SER A 387 -1.63 -4.97 -24.59
C SER A 387 -0.92 -4.13 -23.53
N VAL A 388 0.33 -4.45 -23.25
CA VAL A 388 1.18 -3.72 -22.30
C VAL A 388 2.57 -3.50 -22.86
N VAL A 389 3.16 -2.36 -22.52
CA VAL A 389 4.58 -2.07 -22.80
C VAL A 389 5.39 -2.41 -21.56
N LYS A 390 6.36 -3.31 -21.70
CA LYS A 390 7.32 -3.65 -20.65
C LYS A 390 8.56 -2.78 -20.78
N THR A 391 8.80 -1.94 -19.78
CA THR A 391 9.82 -0.88 -19.79
C THR A 391 11.20 -1.34 -19.26
N SER A 392 11.30 -2.56 -18.70
CA SER A 392 12.55 -3.17 -18.22
C SER A 392 12.59 -4.66 -18.55
N GLY A 393 13.76 -5.17 -18.98
CA GLY A 393 13.98 -6.58 -19.33
C GLY A 393 14.81 -7.36 -18.31
N ARG A 394 15.15 -6.71 -17.19
CA ARG A 394 15.75 -7.32 -16.00
C ARG A 394 14.85 -6.96 -14.83
N ALA A 395 14.39 -7.95 -14.07
CA ALA A 395 14.06 -7.67 -12.67
C ALA A 395 15.30 -7.04 -12.03
N GLY A 396 15.14 -5.95 -11.28
CA GLY A 396 16.22 -5.48 -10.42
C GLY A 396 16.73 -6.65 -9.58
N PRO A 397 18.04 -6.70 -9.26
CA PRO A 397 18.53 -7.71 -8.34
C PRO A 397 17.77 -7.59 -7.02
N TYR A 398 17.46 -8.75 -6.46
CA TYR A 398 16.87 -8.94 -5.13
C TYR A 398 17.64 -8.20 -4.05
#